data_AF-A0A935W9H6-F1
#
_entry.id   AF-A0A935W9H6-F1
#
_cell.length_a   1.000
_cell.length_b   1.000
_cell.length_c   1.000
_cell.angle_alpha   90.00
_cell.angle_beta   90.00
_cell.angle_gamma   90.00
#
_symmetry.space_group_name_H-M   'P 1'
#
loop_
_entity.id
_entity.type
_entity.pdbx_description
1 polymer ?
#
loop_
_entity_poly.entity_id
_entity_poly.type
_entity_poly.pdbx_seq_one_letter_code
_entity_poly.pdbx_strand_id
1 'polypeptide(L)' 'MNKIILNIGLLVFFISVIIFSQQGMFVEDILIKSFVIFFVATVLLTILALTFIKAINKASIDKQKNFLG' A
#
# COMPACT_ATOMS: atom_id res chain seq x y z
N MET A 1 -10.06 -7.01 0.00
CA MET A 1 -8.93 -6.29 0.63
C MET A 1 -7.83 -5.91 -0.36
N ASN A 2 -7.34 -6.84 -1.19
CA ASN A 2 -6.28 -6.54 -2.17
C ASN A 2 -6.69 -5.48 -3.20
N LYS A 3 -7.98 -5.38 -3.58
CA LYS A 3 -8.48 -4.38 -4.53
C LYS A 3 -8.27 -2.93 -4.06
N ILE A 4 -8.45 -2.64 -2.77
CA ILE A 4 -8.24 -1.27 -2.24
C ILE A 4 -6.76 -0.91 -2.28
N ILE A 5 -5.91 -1.82 -1.80
CA ILE A 5 -4.44 -1.63 -1.78
C ILE A 5 -3.92 -1.45 -3.21
N LEU A 6 -4.42 -2.25 -4.16
CA LEU A 6 -4.08 -2.14 -5.57
C LEU A 6 -4.55 -0.80 -6.16
N ASN A 7 -5.77 -0.35 -5.86
CA ASN A 7 -6.28 0.93 -6.34
C ASN A 7 -5.47 2.11 -5.77
N ILE A 8 -5.09 2.06 -4.49
CA ILE A 8 -4.21 3.07 -3.87
C ILE A 8 -2.83 3.03 -4.52
N GLY A 9 -2.27 1.83 -4.75
CA GLY A 9 -1.01 1.67 -5.47
C GLY A 9 -1.09 2.27 -6.87
N LEU A 10 -2.11 1.95 -7.66
CA LEU A 10 -2.31 2.49 -9.00
C LEU A 10 -2.46 4.01 -8.99
N LEU A 11 -3.11 4.58 -7.98
CA LEU A 11 -3.15 6.03 -7.80
C LEU A 11 -1.75 6.60 -7.61
N VAL A 12 -0.95 6.01 -6.72
CA VAL A 12 0.46 6.41 -6.50
C VAL A 12 1.29 6.26 -7.77
N PHE A 13 1.06 5.20 -8.55
CA PHE A 13 1.70 4.97 -9.85
C PHE A 13 1.41 6.12 -10.82
N PHE A 14 0.12 6.45 -11.05
CA PHE A 14 -0.24 7.53 -11.98
C PHE A 14 0.23 8.90 -11.51
N ILE A 15 0.20 9.18 -10.20
CA ILE A 15 0.77 10.41 -9.64
C ILE A 15 2.28 10.47 -9.92
N SER A 16 3.00 9.36 -9.73
CA SER A 16 4.45 9.29 -10.01
C SER A 16 4.74 9.54 -11.49
N VAL A 17 3.94 8.96 -12.40
CA VAL A 17 4.04 9.20 -13.85
C VAL A 17 3.85 10.69 -14.16
N ILE A 18 2.83 11.34 -13.58
CA ILE A 18 2.58 12.77 -13.80
C ILE A 18 3.77 13.62 -13.34
N ILE A 19 4.32 13.33 -12.15
CA ILE A 19 5.46 14.08 -11.58
C ILE A 19 6.70 13.91 -12.45
N PHE A 20 7.03 12.69 -12.86
CA PHE A 20 8.23 12.40 -13.66
C PHE A 20 8.11 12.86 -15.11
N SER A 21 6.91 12.88 -15.66
CA SER A 21 6.64 13.44 -17.00
C SER A 21 6.99 14.92 -17.10
N GLN A 22 6.86 15.67 -16.00
CA GLN A 22 7.22 17.09 -15.95
C GLN A 22 8.73 17.36 -15.92
N GLN A 23 9.57 16.31 -15.79
CA GLN A 23 11.03 16.45 -15.64
C GLN A 23 11.79 16.33 -16.98
N GLY A 24 11.09 16.19 -18.11
CA GLY A 24 11.74 16.06 -19.42
C GLY A 24 12.52 14.75 -19.61
N MET A 25 12.23 13.72 -18.80
CA MET A 25 12.84 12.40 -18.91
C MET A 25 12.26 11.59 -20.07
N PHE A 26 12.99 10.57 -20.51
CA PHE A 26 12.47 9.60 -21.47
C PHE A 26 11.31 8.80 -20.88
N VAL A 27 10.37 8.38 -21.74
CA VAL A 27 9.16 7.64 -21.33
C VAL A 27 9.50 6.35 -20.60
N GLU A 28 10.53 5.64 -21.05
CA GLU A 28 11.02 4.40 -20.43
C GLU A 28 11.48 4.64 -18.98
N ASP A 29 12.27 5.68 -18.74
CA ASP A 29 12.74 6.06 -17.41
C ASP A 29 11.58 6.46 -16.49
N ILE A 30 10.61 7.20 -17.02
CA ILE A 30 9.40 7.61 -16.28
C ILE A 30 8.63 6.37 -15.81
N LEU A 31 8.39 5.41 -16.71
CA LEU A 31 7.65 4.19 -16.38
C LEU A 31 8.39 3.33 -15.38
N ILE A 32 9.70 3.12 -15.55
CA ILE A 32 10.51 2.30 -14.63
C ILE A 32 10.52 2.92 -13.22
N LYS A 33 10.81 4.23 -13.10
CA LYS A 33 10.83 4.91 -11.79
C LYS A 33 9.47 4.90 -11.12
N SER A 34 8.40 5.16 -11.88
CA SER A 34 7.02 5.12 -11.36
C SER A 34 6.63 3.73 -10.90
N PHE A 35 7.03 2.70 -11.64
CA PHE A 35 6.76 1.30 -11.31
C PHE A 35 7.49 0.87 -10.02
N VAL A 36 8.73 1.30 -9.83
CA VAL A 36 9.47 1.05 -8.58
C VAL A 36 8.75 1.68 -7.38
N ILE A 37 8.32 2.94 -7.48
CA ILE A 37 7.58 3.63 -6.41
C ILE A 37 6.25 2.92 -6.13
N PHE A 38 5.50 2.55 -7.18
CA PHE A 38 4.28 1.76 -7.06
C PHE A 38 4.52 0.48 -6.27
N PHE A 39 5.51 -0.32 -6.67
CA PHE A 39 5.80 -1.60 -6.05
C PHE A 39 6.15 -1.43 -4.56
N VAL A 40 7.04 -0.49 -4.23
CA VAL A 40 7.43 -0.21 -2.84
C VAL A 40 6.22 0.24 -2.01
N ALA A 41 5.44 1.19 -2.52
CA ALA A 41 4.25 1.70 -1.82
C ALA A 41 3.21 0.59 -1.58
N THR A 42 2.95 -0.25 -2.58
CA THR A 42 2.00 -1.37 -2.47
C THR A 42 2.47 -2.41 -1.45
N VAL A 43 3.76 -2.76 -1.43
CA VAL A 43 4.31 -3.70 -0.44
C VAL A 43 4.17 -3.12 0.99
N LEU A 44 4.54 -1.86 1.20
CA LEU A 44 4.43 -1.20 2.50
C LEU A 44 2.97 -1.13 2.99
N LEU A 45 2.05 -0.75 2.11
CA LEU A 45 0.62 -0.72 2.43
C LEU A 45 0.07 -2.11 2.79
N THR A 46 0.55 -3.15 2.11
CA THR A 46 0.16 -4.53 2.40
C THR A 46 0.63 -4.96 3.80
N ILE A 47 1.88 -4.66 4.14
CA ILE A 47 2.44 -4.95 5.48
C ILE A 47 1.66 -4.19 6.56
N LEU A 48 1.37 -2.91 6.34
CA LEU A 48 0.57 -2.10 7.26
C LEU A 48 -0.83 -2.69 7.46
N ALA A 49 -1.52 -3.02 6.37
CA ALA A 49 -2.86 -3.60 6.42
C ALA A 49 -2.88 -4.92 7.23
N LEU A 50 -1.91 -5.81 6.99
CA LEU A 50 -1.78 -7.05 7.75
C LEU A 50 -1.52 -6.80 9.23
N THR A 51 -0.69 -5.81 9.57
CA THR A 51 -0.37 -5.44 10.95
C THR A 51 -1.61 -4.93 11.68
N PHE A 52 -2.40 -4.05 11.05
CA PHE A 52 -3.64 -3.56 11.63
C PHE A 52 -4.67 -4.67 11.86
N ILE A 53 -4.85 -5.57 10.90
CA ILE A 53 -5.76 -6.70 11.05
C ILE A 53 -5.34 -7.59 12.20
N LYS A 54 -4.05 -7.87 12.32
CA LYS A 54 -3.51 -8.66 13.42
C LYS A 54 -3.74 -7.98 14.77
N ALA A 55 -3.55 -6.66 14.86
CA ALA A 55 -3.79 -5.88 16.08
C ALA A 55 -5.28 -5.88 16.48
N ILE A 56 -6.18 -5.67 15.51
CA ILE A 56 -7.64 -5.71 15.72
C ILE A 56 -8.08 -7.10 16.20
N ASN A 57 -7.63 -8.16 15.52
CA ASN A 57 -8.00 -9.53 15.88
C ASN A 57 -7.48 -9.89 17.28
N LYS A 58 -6.26 -9.47 17.62
CA LYS A 58 -5.70 -9.68 18.97
C LYS A 58 -6.54 -8.99 20.04
N ALA A 59 -6.90 -7.71 19.84
CA ALA A 59 -7.73 -6.97 20.78
C ALA A 59 -9.11 -7.61 20.99
N SER A 60 -9.73 -8.13 19.93
CA SER A 60 -11.01 -8.84 20.01
C SER A 60 -10.90 -10.15 20.80
N ILE A 61 -9.84 -10.93 20.58
CA ILE A 61 -9.61 -12.20 21.30
C ILE A 61 -9.33 -11.96 22.79
N ASP A 62 -8.49 -10.97 23.11
CA ASP A 62 -8.17 -10.61 24.50
C ASP A 62 -9.42 -10.13 25.26
N LYS A 63 -10.32 -9.39 24.60
CA LYS A 63 -11.60 -8.95 25.17
C LYS A 63 -12.54 -10.13 25.46
N GLN A 64 -12.62 -11.13 24.58
CA GLN A 64 -13.44 -12.32 24.78
C GLN A 64 -12.92 -13.18 25.94
N LYS A 65 -11.60 -13.34 26.06
CA LYS A 65 -10.96 -14.12 27.12
C LYS A 65 -11.23 -13.52 28.51
N ASN A 66 -11.19 -12.19 28.64
CA ASN A 66 -11.50 -11.49 29.89
C ASN A 66 -12.99 -11.52 30.28
N PHE A 67 -13.89 -11.92 29.38
CA PHE A 67 -15.33 -12.01 29.65
C PHE A 67 -15.78 -13.43 30.04
N LEU A 68 -14.96 -14.44 29.76
CA LEU A 68 -15.27 -15.86 29.99
C LEU A 68 -14.44 -16.50 31.13
N GLY A 69 -13.49 -15.77 31.70
CA GLY A 69 -12.68 -16.18 32.86
C GLY A 69 -12.99 -15.32 34.08
#